data_AF-A0A397HWD9-F1
#
_entry.id   AF-A0A397HWD9-F1
#
_cell.length_a   1.000
_cell.length_b   1.000
_cell.length_c   1.000
_cell.angle_alpha   90.00
_cell.angle_beta   90.00
_cell.angle_gamma   90.00
#
_symmetry.space_group_name_H-M   'P 1'
#
loop_
_entity.id
_entity.type
_entity.pdbx_description
1 polymer ?
#
loop_
_entity_poly.entity_id
_entity_poly.type
_entity_poly.pdbx_seq_one_letter_code
_entity_poly.pdbx_strand_id
1 'polypeptide(L)'
;MILTAQVPGSLYVYVPNKAAPIFFTIAFAASAIGHIWQCLRYKCIRMIGLHPFCAVLFTVGYAMQAYGAYGHYMYDSQNLLVYILSQVFIYICPPLLELANYHVLGRIFYYVPNLAPLPPGKVSAIFGSLMALVEALNAPGHAKHKHGIDLDPLHLPPGGTRGQHWYFYVFEASLMLLNSLLWNVFNPGRYLPRNHTVYLAADGTTEIEEEQVRDDQPVFVKAVYAAVNILTFGLCGLFARQKDEESHPLTQRNKYFRQT
;
A
#
# COMPACT_ATOMS: atom_id res chain seq x y z
N MET A 1 -22.75 -1.23 32.12
CA MET A 1 -23.63 -0.27 31.42
C MET A 1 -22.74 0.80 30.81
N ILE A 2 -22.21 0.57 29.61
CA ILE A 2 -21.37 1.56 28.90
C ILE A 2 -22.33 2.35 28.02
N LEU A 3 -22.74 3.53 28.49
CA LEU A 3 -23.52 4.47 27.69
C LEU A 3 -22.66 4.95 26.52
N THR A 4 -22.90 4.40 25.33
CA THR A 4 -22.50 4.99 24.05
C THR A 4 -23.39 6.19 23.76
N ALA A 5 -23.31 7.23 24.61
CA ALA A 5 -23.97 8.49 24.35
C ALA A 5 -23.12 9.29 23.36
N GLN A 6 -23.71 9.66 22.23
CA GLN A 6 -23.15 10.65 21.33
C GLN A 6 -22.87 11.92 22.15
N VAL A 7 -21.63 12.41 22.14
CA VAL A 7 -21.29 13.67 22.82
C VAL A 7 -21.56 14.82 21.85
N PRO A 8 -22.54 15.69 22.12
CA PRO A 8 -22.83 16.84 21.24
C PRO A 8 -21.57 17.70 21.07
N GLY A 9 -21.22 18.01 19.83
CA GLY A 9 -20.01 18.80 19.51
C GLY A 9 -18.71 18.00 19.41
N SER A 10 -18.74 16.66 19.50
CA SER A 10 -17.55 15.85 19.22
C SER A 10 -17.34 15.61 17.72
N LEU A 11 -16.07 15.63 17.29
CA LEU A 11 -15.62 15.20 15.96
C LEU A 11 -15.79 13.70 15.73
N TYR A 12 -15.82 12.91 16.80
CA TYR A 12 -16.00 11.46 16.74
C TYR A 12 -17.46 11.10 17.00
N VAL A 13 -18.00 10.21 16.18
CA VAL A 13 -19.38 9.69 16.32
C VAL A 13 -19.54 8.84 17.59
N TYR A 14 -18.44 8.40 18.21
CA TYR A 14 -18.42 7.58 19.42
C TYR A 14 -17.28 8.02 20.35
N VAL A 15 -17.34 7.62 21.62
CA VAL A 15 -16.27 7.90 22.60
C VAL A 15 -14.95 7.31 22.09
N PRO A 16 -13.93 8.14 21.79
CA PRO A 16 -12.69 7.66 21.19
C PRO A 16 -11.98 6.65 22.08
N ASN A 17 -11.58 5.50 21.51
CA ASN A 17 -10.71 4.55 22.20
C ASN A 17 -9.30 5.13 22.26
N LYS A 18 -8.80 5.36 23.48
CA LYS A 18 -7.46 5.93 23.72
C LYS A 18 -6.33 4.91 23.53
N ALA A 19 -6.58 3.64 23.80
CA ALA A 19 -5.55 2.59 23.85
C ALA A 19 -5.18 2.06 22.46
N ALA A 20 -6.18 1.82 21.59
CA ALA A 20 -5.96 1.27 20.25
C ALA A 20 -4.98 2.12 19.39
N PRO A 21 -5.17 3.44 19.22
CA PRO A 21 -4.26 4.23 18.40
C PRO A 21 -2.85 4.32 19.00
N ILE A 22 -2.68 4.31 20.33
CA ILE A 22 -1.34 4.25 20.95
C ILE A 22 -0.63 2.96 20.59
N PHE A 23 -1.32 1.83 20.73
CA PHE A 23 -0.75 0.52 20.41
C PHE A 23 -0.28 0.47 18.96
N PHE A 24 -1.13 0.86 18.00
CA PHE A 24 -0.77 0.87 16.59
C PHE A 24 0.32 1.88 16.26
N THR A 25 0.35 3.05 16.92
CA THR A 25 1.43 4.03 16.76
C THR A 25 2.79 3.41 17.09
N ILE A 26 2.89 2.76 18.26
CA ILE A 26 4.15 2.15 18.71
C ILE A 26 4.54 0.98 17.78
N ALA A 27 3.58 0.14 17.41
CA ALA A 27 3.81 -1.01 16.55
C ALA A 27 4.28 -0.60 15.14
N PHE A 28 3.63 0.37 14.51
CA PHE A 28 4.05 0.90 13.21
C PHE A 28 5.35 1.69 13.29
N ALA A 29 5.62 2.40 14.39
CA ALA A 29 6.90 3.07 14.59
C ALA A 29 8.06 2.08 14.66
N ALA A 30 7.90 0.99 15.43
CA ALA A 30 8.89 -0.08 15.51
C ALA A 30 9.11 -0.74 14.14
N SER A 31 8.01 -1.01 13.40
CA SER A 31 8.09 -1.55 12.05
C SER A 31 8.80 -0.59 11.08
N ALA A 32 8.51 0.72 11.15
CA ALA A 32 9.13 1.74 10.31
C ALA A 32 10.64 1.81 10.55
N ILE A 33 11.08 1.82 11.81
CA ILE A 33 12.51 1.81 12.16
C ILE A 33 13.17 0.55 11.60
N GLY A 34 12.55 -0.62 11.78
CA GLY A 34 13.03 -1.89 11.23
C GLY A 34 13.20 -1.83 9.72
N HIS A 35 12.15 -1.43 8.99
CA HIS A 35 12.18 -1.30 7.53
C HIS A 35 13.23 -0.30 7.04
N ILE A 36 13.33 0.88 7.68
CA ILE A 36 14.33 1.90 7.30
C ILE A 36 15.73 1.34 7.50
N TRP A 37 16.01 0.75 8.67
CA TRP A 37 17.31 0.16 8.95
C TRP A 37 17.66 -0.94 7.95
N GLN A 38 16.71 -1.82 7.64
CA GLN A 38 16.87 -2.87 6.66
C GLN A 38 17.09 -2.34 5.24
N CYS A 39 16.33 -1.33 4.82
CA CYS A 39 16.50 -0.68 3.52
C CYS A 39 17.91 -0.11 3.35
N LEU A 40 18.44 0.50 4.41
CA LEU A 40 19.79 1.05 4.43
C LEU A 40 20.85 -0.06 4.46
N ARG A 41 20.66 -1.09 5.30
CA ARG A 41 21.62 -2.19 5.47
C ARG A 41 21.77 -3.06 4.23
N TYR A 42 20.67 -3.37 3.55
CA TYR A 42 20.61 -4.19 2.33
C TYR A 42 20.62 -3.36 1.04
N LYS A 43 20.66 -2.01 1.15
CA LYS A 43 20.64 -1.07 0.01
C LYS A 43 19.48 -1.31 -0.98
N CYS A 44 18.34 -1.79 -0.46
CA CYS A 44 17.15 -2.18 -1.21
C CYS A 44 16.05 -1.10 -1.22
N ILE A 45 16.38 0.16 -0.90
CA ILE A 45 15.43 1.29 -0.82
C ILE A 45 14.61 1.50 -2.10
N ARG A 46 15.17 1.20 -3.28
CA ARG A 46 14.43 1.30 -4.55
C ARG A 46 13.37 0.22 -4.74
N MET A 47 13.53 -0.94 -4.11
CA MET A 47 12.62 -2.07 -4.27
C MET A 47 11.56 -2.11 -3.16
N ILE A 48 11.95 -1.83 -1.92
CA ILE A 48 11.06 -1.97 -0.76
C ILE A 48 10.74 -0.64 -0.08
N GLY A 49 11.24 0.49 -0.60
CA GLY A 49 11.12 1.82 0.04
C GLY A 49 9.70 2.34 0.24
N LEU A 50 8.71 1.80 -0.48
CA LEU A 50 7.30 2.15 -0.28
C LEU A 50 6.76 1.58 1.05
N HIS A 51 7.30 0.47 1.55
CA HIS A 51 6.91 -0.12 2.84
C HIS A 51 7.27 0.76 4.05
N PRO A 52 8.53 1.24 4.24
CA PRO A 52 8.84 2.17 5.32
C PRO A 52 8.10 3.50 5.16
N PHE A 53 7.85 3.96 3.93
CA PHE A 53 7.04 5.15 3.70
C PHE A 53 5.61 4.98 4.25
N CYS A 54 4.93 3.87 3.93
CA CYS A 54 3.61 3.55 4.49
C CYS A 54 3.65 3.38 6.02
N ALA A 55 4.68 2.72 6.56
CA ALA A 55 4.81 2.54 8.01
C ALA A 55 4.98 3.89 8.75
N VAL A 56 5.70 4.85 8.17
CA VAL A 56 5.81 6.22 8.70
C VAL A 56 4.45 6.93 8.65
N LEU A 57 3.73 6.86 7.51
CA LEU A 57 2.41 7.48 7.39
C LEU A 57 1.41 6.90 8.40
N PHE A 58 1.37 5.58 8.58
CA PHE A 58 0.55 4.95 9.62
C PHE A 58 0.94 5.42 11.02
N THR A 59 2.25 5.52 11.31
CA THR A 59 2.73 6.02 12.60
C THR A 59 2.23 7.43 12.87
N VAL A 60 2.37 8.34 11.90
CA VAL A 60 1.89 9.73 12.02
C VAL A 60 0.36 9.78 12.13
N GLY A 61 -0.35 9.02 11.31
CA GLY A 61 -1.81 8.95 11.33
C GLY A 61 -2.36 8.50 12.68
N TYR A 62 -1.85 7.38 13.23
CA TYR A 62 -2.27 6.90 14.54
C TYR A 62 -1.80 7.79 15.70
N ALA A 63 -0.65 8.45 15.58
CA ALA A 63 -0.21 9.42 16.59
C ALA A 63 -1.15 10.62 16.67
N MET A 64 -1.57 11.14 15.51
CA MET A 64 -2.55 12.22 15.42
C MET A 64 -3.93 11.77 15.91
N GLN A 65 -4.32 10.53 15.62
CA GLN A 65 -5.56 9.95 16.13
C GLN A 65 -5.53 9.77 17.65
N ALA A 66 -4.39 9.35 18.22
CA ALA A 66 -4.20 9.31 19.67
C ALA A 66 -4.32 10.72 20.26
N TYR A 67 -3.65 11.73 19.70
CA TYR A 67 -3.78 13.12 20.14
C TYR A 67 -5.25 13.59 20.19
N GLY A 68 -6.03 13.31 19.12
CA GLY A 68 -7.46 13.60 19.08
C GLY A 68 -8.27 12.93 20.21
N ALA A 69 -7.90 11.71 20.61
CA ALA A 69 -8.57 10.96 21.67
C ALA A 69 -8.26 11.49 23.10
N TYR A 70 -7.14 12.20 23.29
CA TYR A 70 -6.69 12.75 24.59
C TYR A 70 -7.16 14.19 24.84
N GLY A 71 -8.45 14.46 24.67
CA GLY A 71 -9.06 15.75 25.01
C GLY A 71 -9.27 16.70 23.83
N HIS A 72 -8.74 16.38 22.65
CA HIS A 72 -8.89 17.16 21.41
C HIS A 72 -9.99 16.62 20.49
N TYR A 73 -11.05 16.08 21.07
CA TYR A 73 -12.16 15.45 20.35
C TYR A 73 -13.38 16.37 20.16
N MET A 74 -13.34 17.58 20.73
CA MET A 74 -14.37 18.61 20.55
C MET A 74 -14.12 19.42 19.28
N TYR A 75 -15.22 19.86 18.66
CA TYR A 75 -15.19 20.64 17.44
C TYR A 75 -14.46 21.97 17.67
N ASP A 76 -13.30 22.06 17.05
CA ASP A 76 -12.48 23.25 16.93
C ASP A 76 -11.75 23.17 15.60
N SER A 77 -11.42 24.31 15.00
CA SER A 77 -10.79 24.37 13.68
C SER A 77 -9.46 23.60 13.64
N GLN A 78 -8.67 23.64 14.71
CA GLN A 78 -7.40 22.92 14.79
C GLN A 78 -7.62 21.42 15.01
N ASN A 79 -8.54 21.05 15.90
CA ASN A 79 -8.88 19.66 16.17
C ASN A 79 -9.49 18.97 14.93
N LEU A 80 -10.29 19.69 14.15
CA LEU A 80 -10.86 19.22 12.89
C LEU A 80 -9.75 18.94 11.87
N LEU A 81 -8.78 19.85 11.74
CA LEU A 81 -7.64 19.65 10.84
C LEU A 81 -6.83 18.40 11.24
N VAL A 82 -6.54 18.23 12.53
CA VAL A 82 -5.81 17.05 13.04
C VAL A 82 -6.60 15.77 12.79
N TYR A 83 -7.92 15.80 12.99
CA TYR A 83 -8.81 14.68 12.67
C TYR A 83 -8.76 14.32 11.18
N ILE A 84 -8.97 15.30 10.28
CA ILE A 84 -8.93 15.07 8.83
C ILE A 84 -7.58 14.50 8.41
N LEU A 85 -6.48 15.09 8.85
CA LEU A 85 -5.12 14.62 8.53
C LEU A 85 -4.87 13.20 9.05
N SER A 86 -5.32 12.86 10.26
CA SER A 86 -5.22 11.50 10.79
C SER A 86 -5.95 10.48 9.90
N GLN A 87 -7.17 10.81 9.45
CA GLN A 87 -7.94 9.93 8.57
C GLN A 87 -7.26 9.78 7.22
N VAL A 88 -6.80 10.89 6.61
CA VAL A 88 -6.12 10.87 5.30
C VAL A 88 -4.86 10.00 5.36
N PHE A 89 -4.03 10.16 6.39
CA PHE A 89 -2.81 9.35 6.53
C PHE A 89 -3.09 7.88 6.77
N ILE A 90 -4.17 7.52 7.49
CA ILE A 90 -4.54 6.12 7.71
C ILE A 90 -5.14 5.52 6.43
N TYR A 91 -6.04 6.22 5.74
CA TYR A 91 -6.77 5.70 4.58
C TYR A 91 -5.94 5.65 3.28
N ILE A 92 -4.90 6.47 3.14
CA ILE A 92 -4.02 6.40 1.95
C ILE A 92 -3.09 5.18 1.99
N CYS A 93 -2.82 4.62 3.17
CA CYS A 93 -1.83 3.57 3.34
C CYS A 93 -2.25 2.19 2.81
N PRO A 94 -3.50 1.70 2.97
CA PRO A 94 -3.92 0.41 2.40
C PRO A 94 -3.61 0.26 0.90
N PRO A 95 -4.04 1.18 0.00
CA PRO A 95 -3.74 1.02 -1.43
C PRO A 95 -2.24 1.13 -1.73
N LEU A 96 -1.50 1.97 -0.99
CA LEU A 96 -0.05 2.11 -1.17
C LEU A 96 0.71 0.85 -0.72
N LEU A 97 0.33 0.25 0.40
CA LEU A 97 1.00 -0.94 0.93
C LEU A 97 0.67 -2.18 0.07
N GLU A 98 -0.54 -2.26 -0.46
CA GLU A 98 -0.93 -3.26 -1.45
C GLU A 98 -0.15 -3.11 -2.75
N LEU A 99 -0.02 -1.88 -3.27
CA LEU A 99 0.81 -1.59 -4.43
C LEU A 99 2.28 -1.95 -4.20
N ALA A 100 2.79 -1.74 -2.99
CA ALA A 100 4.13 -2.15 -2.59
C ALA A 100 4.30 -3.68 -2.65
N ASN A 101 3.31 -4.44 -2.17
CA ASN A 101 3.30 -5.90 -2.27
C ASN A 101 3.36 -6.38 -3.74
N TYR A 102 2.58 -5.76 -4.63
CA TYR A 102 2.60 -6.10 -6.05
C TYR A 102 3.90 -5.71 -6.75
N HIS A 103 4.55 -4.64 -6.29
CA HIS A 103 5.87 -4.26 -6.79
C HIS A 103 6.92 -5.34 -6.47
N VAL A 104 6.94 -5.83 -5.23
CA VAL A 104 7.83 -6.92 -4.82
C VAL A 104 7.48 -8.22 -5.56
N LEU A 105 6.19 -8.54 -5.72
CA LEU A 105 5.74 -9.72 -6.45
C LEU A 105 6.17 -9.69 -7.93
N GLY A 106 6.06 -8.53 -8.60
CA GLY A 106 6.53 -8.36 -9.97
C GLY A 106 8.03 -8.65 -10.11
N ARG A 107 8.84 -8.24 -9.12
CA ARG A 107 10.29 -8.55 -9.08
C ARG A 107 10.55 -10.05 -8.91
N ILE A 108 9.75 -10.74 -8.09
CA ILE A 108 9.86 -12.19 -7.91
C ILE A 108 9.57 -12.93 -9.22
N PHE A 109 8.51 -12.56 -9.93
CA PHE A 109 8.19 -13.18 -11.22
C PHE A 109 9.24 -12.87 -12.29
N TYR A 110 9.86 -11.69 -12.24
CA TYR A 110 10.96 -11.36 -13.12
C TYR A 110 12.20 -12.23 -12.83
N TYR A 111 12.51 -12.48 -11.56
CA TYR A 111 13.64 -13.33 -11.18
C TYR A 111 13.41 -14.81 -11.52
N VAL A 112 12.17 -15.31 -11.39
CA VAL A 112 11.81 -16.71 -11.69
C VAL A 112 10.74 -16.78 -12.80
N PRO A 113 11.10 -16.52 -14.06
CA PRO A 113 10.13 -16.43 -15.15
C PRO A 113 9.51 -17.79 -15.51
N ASN A 114 10.19 -18.90 -15.24
CA ASN A 114 9.74 -20.25 -15.62
C ASN A 114 8.52 -20.73 -14.81
N LEU A 115 8.35 -20.22 -13.60
CA LEU A 115 7.23 -20.57 -12.70
C LEU A 115 6.20 -19.44 -12.58
N ALA A 116 6.40 -18.31 -13.27
CA ALA A 116 5.53 -17.15 -13.17
C ALA A 116 4.18 -17.42 -13.86
N PRO A 117 3.04 -17.35 -13.14
CA PRO A 117 1.73 -17.52 -13.74
C PRO A 117 1.37 -16.32 -14.64
N LEU A 118 1.83 -15.12 -14.26
CA LEU A 118 1.58 -13.86 -14.94
C LEU A 118 2.88 -13.24 -15.45
N PRO A 119 2.82 -12.51 -16.59
CA PRO A 119 3.98 -11.81 -17.11
C PRO A 119 4.44 -10.73 -16.10
N PRO A 120 5.73 -10.66 -15.74
CA PRO A 120 6.24 -9.82 -14.65
C PRO A 120 5.88 -8.34 -14.79
N GLY A 121 6.05 -7.78 -15.99
CA GLY A 121 5.77 -6.37 -16.27
C GLY A 121 4.30 -5.98 -16.15
N LYS A 122 3.34 -6.92 -16.19
CA LYS A 122 1.90 -6.60 -16.12
C LYS A 122 1.31 -6.79 -14.72
N VAL A 123 2.02 -7.43 -13.77
CA VAL A 123 1.50 -7.77 -12.44
C VAL A 123 0.99 -6.53 -11.70
N SER A 124 1.86 -5.53 -11.51
CA SER A 124 1.49 -4.33 -10.74
C SER A 124 0.37 -3.53 -11.41
N ALA A 125 0.29 -3.53 -12.75
CA ALA A 125 -0.78 -2.88 -13.50
C ALA A 125 -2.12 -3.60 -13.35
N ILE A 126 -2.13 -4.93 -13.48
CA ILE A 126 -3.34 -5.76 -13.33
C ILE A 126 -3.91 -5.61 -11.92
N PHE A 127 -3.11 -5.85 -10.89
CA PHE A 127 -3.63 -5.81 -9.53
C PHE A 127 -3.89 -4.38 -9.04
N GLY A 128 -3.07 -3.41 -9.43
CA GLY A 128 -3.33 -2.00 -9.12
C GLY A 128 -4.61 -1.47 -9.78
N SER A 129 -4.89 -1.87 -11.03
CA SER A 129 -6.14 -1.50 -11.70
C SER A 129 -7.36 -2.20 -11.10
N LEU A 130 -7.23 -3.47 -10.67
CA LEU A 130 -8.29 -4.18 -9.97
C LEU A 130 -8.61 -3.50 -8.63
N MET A 131 -7.60 -3.09 -7.87
CA MET A 131 -7.79 -2.35 -6.63
C MET A 131 -8.48 -1.01 -6.87
N ALA A 132 -8.02 -0.22 -7.84
CA ALA A 132 -8.67 1.02 -8.22
C ALA A 132 -10.14 0.80 -8.66
N LEU A 133 -10.43 -0.30 -9.35
CA LEU A 133 -11.79 -0.68 -9.70
C LEU A 133 -12.63 -1.02 -8.45
N VAL A 134 -12.09 -1.81 -7.52
CA VAL A 134 -12.77 -2.16 -6.25
C VAL A 134 -13.06 -0.90 -5.44
N GLU A 135 -12.10 0.01 -5.30
CA GLU A 135 -12.30 1.30 -4.63
C GLU A 135 -13.35 2.16 -5.36
N ALA A 136 -13.31 2.22 -6.69
CA ALA A 136 -14.30 2.95 -7.49
C ALA A 136 -15.71 2.33 -7.41
N LEU A 137 -15.81 1.01 -7.23
CA LEU A 137 -17.08 0.29 -7.01
C LEU A 137 -17.58 0.43 -5.57
N ASN A 138 -16.69 0.68 -4.61
CA ASN A 138 -17.05 0.97 -3.22
C ASN A 138 -17.46 2.43 -3.00
N ALA A 139 -16.98 3.36 -3.83
CA ALA A 139 -17.32 4.79 -3.78
C ALA A 139 -18.83 5.17 -3.97
N PRO A 140 -19.67 4.46 -4.76
CA PRO A 140 -21.06 4.88 -5.03
C PRO A 140 -22.00 4.79 -3.83
N GLY A 141 -21.57 4.19 -2.71
CA GLY A 141 -22.35 4.12 -1.47
C GLY A 141 -22.61 5.46 -0.79
N HIS A 142 -21.83 6.51 -1.13
CA HIS A 142 -21.95 7.84 -0.51
C HIS A 142 -22.78 8.84 -1.33
N ALA A 143 -23.10 8.52 -2.59
CA ALA A 143 -23.73 9.47 -3.52
C ALA A 143 -25.21 9.15 -3.84
N LYS A 144 -25.77 8.05 -3.32
CA LYS A 144 -27.18 7.69 -3.52
C LYS A 144 -28.07 8.15 -2.36
N HIS A 145 -28.07 9.45 -2.08
CA HIS A 145 -29.18 10.10 -1.37
C HIS A 145 -29.44 11.50 -1.96
N LYS A 146 -29.71 11.52 -3.27
CA LYS A 146 -30.28 12.69 -3.97
C LYS A 146 -31.35 12.22 -4.95
N HIS A 147 -32.40 11.60 -4.42
CA HIS A 147 -33.72 11.72 -5.00
C HIS A 147 -34.75 11.56 -3.88
N GLY A 148 -35.56 12.60 -3.69
CA GLY A 148 -36.42 12.75 -2.52
C GLY A 148 -37.41 11.61 -2.34
N ILE A 149 -37.48 11.12 -1.10
CA ILE A 149 -38.66 10.52 -0.49
C ILE A 149 -38.65 11.03 0.96
N ASP A 150 -39.62 11.88 1.30
CA ASP A 150 -39.96 12.25 2.67
C ASP A 150 -40.13 10.99 3.52
N LEU A 151 -39.34 10.83 4.58
CA LEU A 151 -39.63 9.89 5.66
C LEU A 151 -39.22 10.51 7.01
N ASP A 152 -40.26 10.78 7.79
CA ASP A 152 -40.33 11.27 9.17
C ASP A 152 -39.11 11.02 10.10
N PRO A 153 -38.77 11.98 10.99
CA PRO A 153 -37.70 11.80 11.98
C PRO A 153 -38.01 10.87 13.18
N LEU A 154 -39.04 10.00 13.14
CA LEU A 154 -39.57 9.36 14.36
C LEU A 154 -39.65 7.83 14.39
N HIS A 155 -39.19 7.06 13.41
CA HIS A 155 -39.20 5.59 13.57
C HIS A 155 -37.87 4.96 13.15
N LEU A 156 -36.89 5.07 14.04
CA LEU A 156 -35.71 4.23 13.98
C LEU A 156 -35.78 3.21 15.14
N PRO A 157 -35.80 1.90 14.85
CA PRO A 157 -35.97 0.87 15.87
C PRO A 157 -34.86 0.98 16.93
N PRO A 158 -35.20 0.91 18.24
CA PRO A 158 -34.21 0.91 19.32
C PRO A 158 -33.56 -0.47 19.35
N GLY A 159 -32.59 -0.70 18.48
CA GLY A 159 -31.97 -2.03 18.38
C GLY A 159 -30.97 -2.23 17.25
N GLY A 160 -30.72 -1.23 16.40
CA GLY A 160 -29.61 -1.30 15.47
C GLY A 160 -28.29 -1.18 16.23
N THR A 161 -27.55 -2.28 16.37
CA THR A 161 -26.20 -2.37 16.94
C THR A 161 -25.21 -1.45 16.19
N ARG A 162 -25.24 -0.15 16.50
CA ARG A 162 -24.30 0.88 16.00
C ARG A 162 -23.03 0.99 16.86
N GLY A 163 -22.69 -0.07 17.59
CA GLY A 163 -21.56 -0.11 18.53
C GLY A 163 -20.31 -0.83 18.02
N GLN A 164 -20.32 -1.36 16.80
CA GLN A 164 -19.30 -2.32 16.32
C GLN A 164 -18.28 -1.71 15.33
N HIS A 165 -18.35 -0.41 15.01
CA HIS A 165 -17.53 0.17 13.94
C HIS A 165 -16.02 0.25 14.24
N TRP A 166 -15.61 0.27 15.51
CA TRP A 166 -14.19 0.36 15.88
C TRP A 166 -13.42 -0.96 15.64
N TYR A 167 -14.10 -2.12 15.70
CA TYR A 167 -13.46 -3.42 15.41
C TYR A 167 -12.97 -3.50 13.97
N PHE A 168 -13.68 -2.86 13.04
CA PHE A 168 -13.29 -2.83 11.64
C PHE A 168 -11.94 -2.10 11.45
N TYR A 169 -11.78 -0.93 12.08
CA TYR A 169 -10.52 -0.18 12.05
C TYR A 169 -9.36 -0.96 12.68
N VAL A 170 -9.60 -1.62 13.82
CA VAL A 170 -8.57 -2.42 14.49
C VAL A 170 -8.21 -3.67 13.65
N PHE A 171 -9.20 -4.30 13.03
CA PHE A 171 -9.00 -5.44 12.16
C PHE A 171 -8.18 -5.07 10.92
N GLU A 172 -8.56 -4.00 10.22
CA GLU A 172 -7.84 -3.48 9.07
C GLU A 172 -6.39 -3.10 9.44
N ALA A 173 -6.21 -2.35 10.54
CA ALA A 173 -4.91 -1.98 11.06
C ALA A 173 -4.03 -3.20 11.40
N SER A 174 -4.64 -4.26 11.96
CA SER A 174 -3.92 -5.49 12.33
C SER A 174 -3.44 -6.23 11.08
N LEU A 175 -4.27 -6.34 10.04
CA LEU A 175 -3.85 -6.94 8.77
C LEU A 175 -2.72 -6.16 8.10
N MET A 176 -2.80 -4.83 8.11
CA MET A 176 -1.75 -3.96 7.58
C MET A 176 -0.45 -4.07 8.40
N LEU A 177 -0.56 -4.15 9.72
CA LEU A 177 0.58 -4.35 10.61
C LEU A 177 1.22 -5.71 10.36
N LEU A 178 0.43 -6.79 10.24
CA LEU A 178 0.94 -8.13 9.92
C LEU A 178 1.66 -8.13 8.58
N ASN A 179 1.11 -7.50 7.55
CA ASN A 179 1.77 -7.37 6.25
C ASN A 179 3.09 -6.58 6.36
N SER A 180 3.09 -5.48 7.12
CA SER A 180 4.30 -4.70 7.38
C SER A 180 5.37 -5.52 8.11
N LEU A 181 4.98 -6.28 9.13
CA LEU A 181 5.89 -7.14 9.91
C LEU A 181 6.40 -8.32 9.09
N LEU A 182 5.58 -8.92 8.23
CA LEU A 182 5.98 -10.00 7.32
C LEU A 182 7.20 -9.57 6.51
N TRP A 183 7.17 -8.39 5.91
CA TRP A 183 8.27 -7.87 5.11
C TRP A 183 9.48 -7.41 5.94
N ASN A 184 9.27 -7.13 7.22
CA ASN A 184 10.35 -6.89 8.17
C ASN A 184 11.07 -8.21 8.53
N VAL A 185 10.35 -9.34 8.60
CA VAL A 185 10.97 -10.66 8.86
C VAL A 185 11.58 -11.25 7.59
N PHE A 186 10.83 -11.25 6.49
CA PHE A 186 11.20 -11.85 5.21
C PHE A 186 11.61 -10.77 4.20
N ASN A 187 12.70 -10.07 4.49
CA ASN A 187 13.13 -8.98 3.62
C ASN A 187 13.55 -9.51 2.23
N PRO A 188 12.86 -9.13 1.13
CA PRO A 188 13.16 -9.54 -0.23
C PRO A 188 14.55 -9.11 -0.68
N GLY A 189 15.11 -8.03 -0.11
CA GLY A 189 16.47 -7.59 -0.40
C GLY A 189 17.57 -8.58 0.02
N ARG A 190 17.22 -9.62 0.78
CA ARG A 190 18.14 -10.73 1.12
C ARG A 190 18.18 -11.82 0.04
N TYR A 191 17.10 -11.96 -0.75
CA TYR A 191 16.91 -13.09 -1.66
C TYR A 191 16.87 -12.69 -3.13
N LEU A 192 16.48 -11.44 -3.44
CA LEU A 192 16.40 -10.98 -4.82
C LEU A 192 17.63 -10.15 -5.22
N PRO A 193 18.13 -10.34 -6.45
CA PRO A 193 19.22 -9.54 -6.98
C PRO A 193 18.79 -8.08 -7.14
N ARG A 194 19.75 -7.19 -6.90
CA ARG A 194 19.55 -5.74 -6.98
C ARG A 194 19.40 -5.26 -8.43
N ASN A 195 20.08 -5.94 -9.35
CA ASN A 195 19.98 -5.66 -10.77
C ASN A 195 18.74 -6.35 -11.34
N HIS A 196 18.09 -5.66 -12.27
CA HIS A 196 16.89 -6.13 -12.95
C HIS A 196 17.23 -6.87 -14.23
N THR A 197 18.51 -7.14 -14.49
CA THR A 197 19.02 -7.86 -15.66
C THR A 197 19.37 -9.30 -15.33
N VAL A 198 19.37 -9.66 -14.05
CA VAL A 198 19.72 -10.99 -13.56
C VAL A 198 18.43 -11.77 -13.34
N TYR A 199 18.29 -12.91 -14.01
CA TYR A 199 17.17 -13.84 -13.86
C TYR A 199 17.68 -15.27 -13.73
N LEU A 200 16.87 -16.12 -13.09
CA LEU A 200 17.18 -17.53 -12.90
C LEU A 200 16.89 -18.31 -14.18
N ALA A 201 17.87 -19.11 -14.62
CA ALA A 201 17.72 -19.99 -15.76
C ALA A 201 16.71 -21.12 -15.49
N ALA A 202 16.31 -21.83 -16.54
CA ALA A 202 15.33 -22.91 -16.48
C ALA A 202 15.77 -24.11 -15.64
N ASP A 203 17.07 -24.24 -15.38
CA ASP A 203 17.67 -25.25 -14.49
C ASP A 203 17.41 -24.96 -13.00
N GLY A 204 16.96 -23.75 -12.65
CA GLY A 204 16.73 -23.32 -11.27
C GLY A 204 18.00 -23.04 -10.48
N THR A 205 19.17 -23.04 -11.11
CA THR A 205 20.47 -22.93 -10.42
C THR A 205 21.41 -21.88 -11.00
N THR A 206 21.34 -21.60 -12.31
CA THR A 206 22.24 -20.62 -12.94
C THR A 206 21.59 -19.24 -13.03
N GLU A 207 22.27 -18.20 -12.57
CA GLU A 207 21.85 -16.81 -12.76
C GLU A 207 22.46 -16.28 -14.06
N ILE A 208 21.61 -15.81 -14.98
CA ILE A 208 22.05 -15.24 -16.26
C ILE A 208 21.85 -13.73 -16.19
N GLU A 209 22.92 -12.97 -16.44
CA GLU A 209 22.85 -11.53 -16.57
C GLU A 209 22.62 -11.15 -18.05
N GLU A 210 21.55 -10.40 -18.30
CA GLU A 210 21.21 -9.89 -19.63
C GLU A 210 22.20 -8.79 -20.04
N GLU A 211 22.77 -8.92 -21.25
CA GLU A 211 23.61 -7.89 -21.85
C GLU A 211 22.75 -6.66 -22.20
N GLN A 212 23.00 -5.54 -21.52
CA GLN A 212 22.24 -4.30 -21.69
C GLN A 212 22.37 -3.78 -23.13
N VAL A 213 21.26 -3.80 -23.89
CA VAL A 213 21.18 -3.12 -25.19
C VAL A 213 21.48 -1.64 -24.98
N ARG A 214 22.42 -1.09 -25.78
CA ARG A 214 22.86 0.31 -25.68
C ARG A 214 21.68 1.25 -25.94
N ASP A 215 21.24 1.93 -24.89
CA ASP A 215 20.10 2.84 -24.94
C ASP A 215 20.53 4.23 -25.46
N ASP A 216 20.07 4.61 -26.66
CA ASP A 216 20.40 5.86 -27.37
C ASP A 216 19.57 7.08 -26.90
N GLN A 217 18.78 6.96 -25.84
CA GLN A 217 17.96 8.07 -25.33
C GLN A 217 18.81 9.27 -24.85
N PRO A 218 18.35 10.51 -25.09
CA PRO A 218 19.07 11.71 -24.67
C PRO A 218 19.18 11.79 -23.13
N VAL A 219 20.33 12.28 -22.65
CA VAL A 219 20.70 12.30 -21.22
C VAL A 219 19.65 13.02 -20.35
N PHE A 220 19.02 14.07 -20.87
CA PHE A 220 17.95 14.80 -20.19
C PHE A 220 16.72 13.92 -19.93
N VAL A 221 16.30 13.14 -20.93
CA VAL A 221 15.15 12.23 -20.81
C VAL A 221 15.46 11.14 -19.78
N LYS A 222 16.68 10.57 -19.79
CA LYS A 222 17.13 9.64 -18.75
C LYS A 222 17.13 10.26 -17.35
N ALA A 223 17.57 11.51 -17.22
CA ALA A 223 17.57 12.22 -15.93
C ALA A 223 16.15 12.48 -15.41
N VAL A 224 15.21 12.89 -16.28
CA VAL A 224 13.81 13.09 -15.93
C VAL A 224 13.16 11.76 -15.53
N TYR A 225 13.33 10.70 -16.34
CA TYR A 225 12.80 9.38 -15.99
C TYR A 225 13.42 8.84 -14.71
N ALA A 226 14.73 9.02 -14.49
CA ALA A 226 15.38 8.63 -13.24
C ALA A 226 14.82 9.41 -12.04
N ALA A 227 14.59 10.72 -12.18
CA ALA A 227 14.01 11.54 -11.12
C ALA A 227 12.56 11.10 -10.81
N VAL A 228 11.72 10.95 -11.83
CA VAL A 228 10.33 10.45 -11.66
C VAL A 228 10.34 9.04 -11.07
N ASN A 229 11.24 8.17 -11.51
CA ASN A 229 11.34 6.81 -11.00
C ASN A 229 11.83 6.78 -9.54
N ILE A 230 12.76 7.66 -9.16
CA ILE A 230 13.19 7.81 -7.75
C ILE A 230 12.03 8.33 -6.90
N LEU A 231 11.32 9.35 -7.38
CA LEU A 231 10.18 9.97 -6.68
C LEU A 231 8.99 9.02 -6.53
N THR A 232 8.79 8.13 -7.50
CA THR A 232 7.75 7.10 -7.47
C THR A 232 8.24 5.78 -6.88
N PHE A 233 9.39 5.76 -6.19
CA PHE A 233 9.95 4.54 -5.58
C PHE A 233 10.10 3.36 -6.54
N GLY A 234 10.39 3.59 -7.82
CA GLY A 234 10.57 2.53 -8.82
C GLY A 234 9.31 2.17 -9.60
N LEU A 235 8.14 2.72 -9.26
CA LEU A 235 6.85 2.36 -9.88
C LEU A 235 6.74 2.77 -11.34
N CYS A 236 7.18 3.99 -11.69
CA CYS A 236 7.01 4.48 -13.06
C CYS A 236 7.96 3.78 -14.05
N GLY A 237 9.15 3.37 -13.58
CA GLY A 237 10.11 2.61 -14.37
C GLY A 237 9.61 1.22 -14.78
N LEU A 238 8.65 0.63 -14.06
CA LEU A 238 8.02 -0.64 -14.47
C LEU A 238 7.17 -0.48 -15.73
N PHE A 239 6.39 0.59 -15.85
CA PHE A 239 5.51 0.82 -17.00
C PHE A 239 6.28 1.10 -18.29
N ALA A 240 7.39 1.85 -18.20
CA ALA A 240 8.29 2.05 -19.33
C ALA A 240 8.92 0.71 -19.77
N ARG A 241 9.35 -0.10 -18.80
CA ARG A 241 10.02 -1.38 -19.05
C ARG A 241 9.09 -2.51 -19.49
N GLN A 242 7.79 -2.41 -19.20
CA GLN A 242 6.77 -3.33 -19.73
C GLN A 242 6.72 -3.30 -21.26
N LYS A 243 7.01 -2.15 -21.88
CA LYS A 243 7.11 -2.04 -23.35
C LYS A 243 8.34 -2.76 -23.90
N ASP A 244 9.44 -2.76 -23.16
CA ASP A 244 10.70 -3.41 -23.53
C ASP A 244 10.65 -4.94 -23.30
N GLU A 245 9.83 -5.41 -22.37
CA GLU A 245 9.69 -6.83 -22.04
C GLU A 245 8.83 -7.61 -23.05
N GLU A 246 7.91 -6.95 -23.75
CA GLU A 246 7.05 -7.56 -24.79
C GLU A 246 7.82 -7.88 -26.08
N SER A 247 8.92 -7.17 -26.33
CA SER A 247 9.88 -7.43 -27.42
C SER A 247 11.02 -8.38 -27.04
N HIS A 248 11.07 -8.84 -25.78
CA HIS A 248 12.20 -9.61 -25.24
C HIS A 248 12.25 -11.07 -25.74
N PRO A 249 13.43 -11.60 -26.15
CA PRO A 249 13.58 -12.93 -26.72
C PRO A 249 13.24 -14.09 -25.76
N LEU A 250 13.34 -13.91 -24.44
CA LEU A 250 12.86 -14.92 -23.48
C LEU A 250 11.34 -14.96 -23.35
N THR A 251 10.66 -13.82 -23.52
CA THR A 251 9.20 -13.76 -23.57
C THR A 251 8.70 -14.47 -24.83
N GLN A 252 9.43 -14.35 -25.94
CA GLN A 252 9.23 -15.14 -27.16
C GLN A 252 9.52 -16.64 -26.92
N ARG A 253 10.63 -16.99 -26.26
CA ARG A 253 11.00 -18.39 -25.96
C ARG A 253 10.00 -19.08 -25.03
N ASN A 254 9.51 -18.42 -23.98
CA ASN A 254 8.50 -18.96 -23.07
C ASN A 254 7.11 -19.09 -23.74
N LYS A 255 6.77 -18.23 -24.72
CA LYS A 255 5.59 -18.44 -25.56
C LYS A 255 5.68 -19.73 -26.37
N TYR A 256 6.86 -20.05 -26.89
CA TYR A 256 7.10 -21.32 -27.61
C TYR A 256 7.00 -22.55 -26.69
N PHE A 257 7.60 -22.52 -25.49
CA PHE A 257 7.51 -23.65 -24.54
C PHE A 257 6.11 -23.85 -23.93
N ARG A 258 5.27 -22.81 -23.83
CA ARG A 258 3.87 -22.94 -23.37
C ARG A 258 2.91 -23.49 -24.43
N GLN A 259 3.32 -23.55 -25.70
CA GLN A 259 2.48 -24.01 -26.82
C GLN A 259 2.69 -25.49 -27.20
N THR A 260 3.67 -26.16 -26.58
CA THR A 260 3.92 -27.62 -26.67
C THR A 260 3.45 -28.33 -25.42
#